data_AF-A0A646IIQ2-F1
#
_entry.id   AF-A0A646IIQ2-F1
#
_cell.length_a   1.000
_cell.length_b   1.000
_cell.length_c   1.000
_cell.angle_alpha   90.00
_cell.angle_beta   90.00
_cell.angle_gamma   90.00
#
_symmetry.space_group_name_H-M   'P 1'
#
loop_
_entity.id
_entity.type
_entity.pdbx_description
1 polymer ?
#
loop_
_entity_poly.entity_id
_entity_poly.type
_entity_poly.pdbx_seq_one_letter_code
_entity_poly.pdbx_strand_id
1 'polypeptide(L)'
;MTPSPTPTSPTPTSAAGGSLRDQAYVALRRRPMSGEFSFRDRLAEERLAALLGVSRTPIREALTRLAGDGLVEKRSDGGYYP
;
A
#
# COMPACT_ATOMS: atom_id res chain seq x y z
N MET A 1 -21.14 -2.60 26.55
CA MET A 1 -21.12 -2.33 25.11
C MET A 1 -20.14 -1.19 24.84
N THR A 2 -18.92 -1.53 24.43
CA THR A 2 -18.00 -0.71 23.61
C THR A 2 -16.81 -1.60 23.27
N PRO A 3 -16.67 -2.05 22.02
CA PRO A 3 -15.42 -2.64 21.56
C PRO A 3 -14.46 -1.49 21.22
N SER A 4 -13.28 -1.46 21.82
CA SER A 4 -12.16 -0.68 21.31
C SER A 4 -10.88 -1.49 21.44
N PRO A 5 -10.54 -2.33 20.45
CA PRO A 5 -9.15 -2.64 20.25
C PRO A 5 -8.50 -1.39 19.64
N THR A 6 -7.75 -0.67 20.46
CA THR A 6 -6.84 0.38 20.03
C THR A 6 -5.65 -0.30 19.34
N PRO A 7 -5.41 -0.16 18.01
CA PRO A 7 -4.07 -0.35 17.51
C PRO A 7 -3.27 0.91 17.84
N THR A 8 -2.49 0.81 18.91
CA THR A 8 -1.38 1.69 19.25
C THR A 8 -0.51 1.92 18.02
N SER A 9 -0.60 3.10 17.41
CA SER A 9 0.39 3.53 16.42
C SER A 9 1.52 4.23 17.16
N PRO A 10 2.77 3.76 17.06
CA PRO A 10 3.90 4.56 17.49
C PRO A 10 4.05 5.74 16.53
N THR A 11 4.06 6.94 17.10
CA THR A 11 4.56 8.16 16.48
C THR A 11 6.05 7.97 16.13
N PRO A 12 6.48 8.34 14.92
CA PRO A 12 7.72 9.10 14.86
C PRO A 12 7.46 10.47 14.26
N THR A 13 7.63 11.48 15.11
CA THR A 13 7.90 12.86 14.73
C THR A 13 9.31 12.90 14.13
N SER A 14 9.44 13.11 12.82
CA SER A 14 10.59 13.82 12.25
C SER A 14 10.25 14.35 10.85
N ALA A 15 9.90 15.64 10.81
CA ALA A 15 9.90 16.57 9.68
C ALA A 15 9.43 16.05 8.30
N ALA A 16 8.21 16.44 7.91
CA ALA A 16 7.71 16.53 6.52
C ALA A 16 7.60 15.24 5.66
N GLY A 17 7.87 14.04 6.20
CA GLY A 17 7.75 12.76 5.48
C GLY A 17 6.81 11.79 6.20
N GLY A 18 5.69 11.42 5.56
CA GLY A 18 4.87 10.29 6.03
C GLY A 18 5.72 9.03 6.16
N SER A 19 5.39 8.12 7.07
CA SER A 19 6.08 6.83 7.20
C SER A 19 6.19 6.16 5.82
N LEU A 20 7.26 5.42 5.52
CA LEU A 20 7.47 4.79 4.20
C LEU A 20 6.26 3.97 3.72
N ARG A 21 5.50 3.39 4.66
CA ARG A 21 4.21 2.72 4.41
C ARG A 21 3.12 3.67 3.91
N ASP A 22 3.05 4.88 4.45
CA ASP A 22 2.06 5.90 4.15
C ASP A 22 2.37 6.55 2.81
N GLN A 23 3.65 6.83 2.55
CA GLN A 23 4.11 7.25 1.23
C GLN A 23 3.83 6.19 0.16
N ALA A 24 4.12 4.91 0.46
CA ALA A 24 3.77 3.81 -0.42
C ALA A 24 2.26 3.72 -0.66
N TYR A 25 1.44 3.83 0.39
CA TYR A 25 -0.02 3.81 0.29
C TYR A 25 -0.55 4.96 -0.57
N VAL A 26 -0.13 6.21 -0.31
CA VAL A 26 -0.57 7.38 -1.07
C VAL A 26 -0.14 7.28 -2.54
N ALA A 27 1.09 6.83 -2.80
CA ALA A 27 1.58 6.66 -4.17
C ALA A 27 0.84 5.54 -4.91
N LEU A 28 0.62 4.40 -4.25
CA LEU A 28 -0.13 3.26 -4.81
C LEU A 28 -1.62 3.57 -4.98
N ARG A 29 -2.21 4.42 -4.14
CA ARG A 29 -3.60 4.88 -4.30
C ARG A 29 -3.77 5.82 -5.50
N ARG A 30 -2.76 6.64 -5.81
CA ARG A 30 -2.82 7.61 -6.90
C ARG A 30 -2.49 7.02 -8.28
N ARG A 31 -1.65 5.99 -8.37
CA ARG A 31 -1.18 5.46 -9.66
C ARG A 31 -2.24 4.72 -10.51
N PRO A 32 -3.14 3.90 -9.96
CA PRO A 32 -4.25 3.33 -10.72
C PRO A 32 -5.13 4.43 -11.33
N MET A 33 -5.35 5.53 -10.60
CA MET A 33 -6.10 6.69 -11.10
C MET A 33 -5.37 7.44 -12.22
N SER A 34 -4.03 7.38 -12.28
CA SER A 34 -3.23 7.98 -13.35
C SER A 34 -3.25 7.17 -14.66
N GLY A 35 -3.78 5.94 -14.66
CA GLY A 35 -3.72 5.02 -15.81
C GLY A 35 -2.33 4.45 -16.08
N GLU A 36 -1.38 4.64 -15.15
CA GLU A 36 0.00 4.19 -15.28
C GLU A 36 0.12 2.66 -15.08
N PHE A 37 -0.84 2.06 -14.38
CA PHE A 37 -1.02 0.63 -14.27
C PHE A 37 -2.29 0.21 -15.00
N SER A 38 -2.16 -0.75 -15.91
CA SER A 38 -3.34 -1.36 -16.53
C SER A 38 -4.07 -2.19 -15.48
N PHE A 39 -5.41 -2.19 -15.49
CA PHE A 39 -6.23 -3.06 -14.63
C PHE A 39 -5.94 -4.57 -14.81
N ARG A 40 -5.24 -4.94 -15.88
CA ARG A 40 -4.75 -6.31 -16.12
C ARG A 40 -3.30 -6.55 -15.68
N ASP A 41 -2.57 -5.49 -15.32
CA ASP A 41 -1.17 -5.60 -14.95
C ASP A 41 -1.05 -5.99 -13.48
N ARG A 42 -0.16 -6.94 -13.19
CA ARG A 42 0.06 -7.43 -11.84
C ARG A 42 0.88 -6.38 -11.09
N LEU A 43 0.33 -5.86 -9.99
CA LEU A 43 1.05 -5.02 -9.03
C LEU A 43 2.01 -5.91 -8.22
N ALA A 44 3.18 -6.18 -8.82
CA ALA A 44 4.23 -6.94 -8.18
C ALA A 44 4.90 -6.10 -7.08
N GLU A 45 4.97 -6.65 -5.86
CA GLU A 45 5.58 -5.99 -4.69
C GLU A 45 7.02 -5.55 -4.95
N GLU A 46 7.82 -6.40 -5.64
CA GLU A 46 9.20 -6.08 -6.01
C GLU A 46 9.30 -4.91 -7.00
N ARG A 47 8.41 -4.86 -7.99
CA ARG A 47 8.35 -3.76 -8.96
C ARG A 47 7.97 -2.46 -8.25
N LEU A 48 6.97 -2.50 -7.38
CA LEU A 48 6.50 -1.35 -6.64
C LEU A 48 7.54 -0.85 -5.63
N ALA A 49 8.23 -1.77 -4.95
CA ALA A 49 9.37 -1.48 -4.09
C ALA A 49 10.48 -0.74 -4.85
N ALA A 50 10.87 -1.25 -6.02
CA ALA A 50 11.86 -0.60 -6.87
C ALA A 50 11.41 0.78 -7.39
N LEU A 51 10.15 0.89 -7.82
CA LEU A 51 9.56 2.15 -8.32
C LEU A 51 9.41 3.23 -7.24
N LEU A 52 9.28 2.83 -5.98
CA LEU A 52 9.12 3.75 -4.84
C LEU A 52 10.41 3.91 -4.03
N GLY A 53 11.46 3.14 -4.35
CA GLY A 53 12.71 3.14 -3.60
C GLY A 53 12.56 2.65 -2.15
N VAL A 54 11.54 1.82 -1.87
CA VAL A 54 11.24 1.33 -0.52
C VAL A 54 11.35 -0.20 -0.46
N SER A 55 11.41 -0.77 0.74
CA SER A 55 11.49 -2.22 0.92
C SER A 55 10.15 -2.93 0.67
N ARG A 56 10.18 -4.26 0.49
CA ARG A 56 8.99 -5.09 0.22
C ARG A 56 7.99 -5.09 1.37
N THR A 57 8.46 -5.00 2.61
CA THR A 57 7.63 -5.00 3.83
C THR A 57 6.61 -3.85 3.87
N PRO A 58 6.99 -2.57 3.73
CA PRO A 58 6.03 -1.46 3.70
C PRO A 58 5.13 -1.49 2.46
N ILE A 59 5.60 -2.02 1.32
CA ILE A 59 4.77 -2.21 0.12
C ILE A 59 3.67 -3.24 0.37
N ARG A 60 4.02 -4.39 0.95
CA ARG A 60 3.06 -5.43 1.29
C ARG A 60 1.99 -4.91 2.23
N GLU A 61 2.39 -4.18 3.27
CA GLU A 61 1.43 -3.57 4.20
C GLU A 61 0.54 -2.54 3.51
N ALA A 62 1.11 -1.67 2.67
CA ALA A 62 0.33 -0.71 1.90
C ALA A 62 -0.67 -1.39 0.95
N LEU A 63 -0.25 -2.42 0.22
CA LEU A 63 -1.10 -3.20 -0.68
C LEU A 63 -2.17 -3.99 0.07
N THR A 64 -1.84 -4.56 1.23
CA THR A 64 -2.82 -5.24 2.10
C THR A 64 -3.88 -4.26 2.58
N ARG A 65 -3.47 -3.03 2.91
CA ARG A 65 -4.37 -1.95 3.32
C ARG A 65 -5.26 -1.49 2.16
N LEU A 66 -4.67 -1.28 0.98
CA LEU A 66 -5.42 -0.95 -0.25
C LEU A 66 -6.42 -2.05 -0.62
N ALA A 67 -6.06 -3.32 -0.38
CA ALA A 67 -6.95 -4.45 -0.62
C ALA A 67 -8.13 -4.45 0.37
N GLY A 68 -7.87 -4.11 1.63
CA GLY A 68 -8.92 -3.90 2.63
C GLY A 68 -9.84 -2.72 2.29
N ASP A 69 -9.31 -1.67 1.67
CA ASP A 69 -10.06 -0.50 1.21
C ASP A 69 -10.84 -0.75 -0.09
N GLY A 70 -10.65 -1.90 -0.76
CA GLY A 70 -11.28 -2.23 -2.04
C GLY A 70 -10.70 -1.46 -3.24
N LEU A 71 -9.48 -0.91 -3.09
CA LEU A 71 -8.78 -0.17 -4.14
C LEU A 71 -7.87 -1.06 -5.00
N VAL A 72 -7.53 -2.25 -4.50
CA VAL A 72 -6.83 -3.30 -5.23
C VAL A 72 -7.42 -4.65 -4.82
N GLU A 73 -7.39 -5.65 -5.68
CA GLU A 73 -7.78 -7.02 -5.37
C GLU A 73 -6.55 -7.89 -5.17
N LYS A 74 -6.48 -8.58 -4.02
CA LYS A 74 -5.50 -9.64 -3.80
C LYS A 74 -6.06 -10.93 -4.38
N ARG A 75 -5.49 -11.41 -5.49
CA ARG A 75 -5.89 -12.67 -6.12
C ARG A 75 -5.12 -13.86 -5.52
N SER A 76 -5.67 -15.06 -5.74
CA SER A 76 -5.16 -16.33 -5.22
C SER A 76 -3.79 -16.73 -5.80
N ASP A 77 -3.35 -16.08 -6.88
CA ASP A 77 -2.02 -16.20 -7.48
C ASP A 77 -0.93 -15.47 -6.67
N GLY A 78 -1.30 -14.81 -5.56
CA GLY A 78 -0.40 -13.97 -4.79
C GLY A 78 -0.06 -12.67 -5.50
N GLY A 79 -0.86 -12.26 -6.48
CA GLY A 79 -0.77 -10.95 -7.14
C GLY A 79 -1.75 -9.95 -6.54
N TYR A 80 -1.38 -8.68 -6.62
CA TYR A 80 -2.32 -7.57 -6.42
C TYR A 80 -2.70 -7.00 -7.79
N TYR A 81 -3.95 -6.64 -7.96
CA TYR A 81 -4.49 -6.04 -9.19
C TYR A 81 -5.27 -4.79 -8.83
N PRO A 82 -5.20 -3.68 -9.58
CA PRO A 82 -6.01 -2.49 -9.31
C PRO A 82 -7.49 -2.69 -9.61
#